data_AF-A0A925UL98-F1
#
_entry.id   AF-A0A925UL98-F1
#
_cell.length_a   1.000
_cell.length_b   1.000
_cell.length_c   1.000
_cell.angle_alpha   90.00
_cell.angle_beta   90.00
_cell.angle_gamma   90.00
#
_symmetry.space_group_name_H-M   'P 1'
#
loop_
_entity.id
_entity.type
_entity.pdbx_description
1 polymer ?
#
loop_
_entity_poly.entity_id
_entity_poly.type
_entity_poly.pdbx_seq_one_letter_code
_entity_poly.pdbx_strand_id
1 'polypeptide(L)' 'MYYSHWCANTLPRDIFWGPKHAINFIEIQVKTDFEDWWLDDIWAEGGVIVDIEKKILLMYGGEDILFDIPLRKIYLKLLS' A
#
# COMPACT_ATOMS: atom_id res chain seq x y z
N MET A 1 -1.70 11.80 -6.69
CA MET A 1 -1.98 10.54 -5.98
C MET A 1 -2.00 9.42 -7.01
N TYR A 2 -2.00 8.16 -6.60
CA TYR A 2 -2.04 7.02 -7.52
C TYR A 2 -3.20 6.10 -7.13
N TYR A 3 -4.04 5.77 -8.11
CA TYR A 3 -5.25 4.96 -7.93
C TYR A 3 -5.14 3.64 -8.67
N SER A 4 -5.67 2.59 -8.04
CA SER A 4 -5.81 1.28 -8.64
C SER A 4 -7.12 0.65 -8.19
N HIS A 5 -7.85 0.05 -9.12
CA HIS A 5 -9.15 -0.55 -8.86
C HIS A 5 -9.06 -1.91 -8.16
N TRP A 6 -7.87 -2.54 -8.11
CA TRP A 6 -7.73 -3.95 -7.70
C TRP A 6 -6.54 -4.24 -6.78
N CYS A 7 -5.73 -3.24 -6.43
CA CYS A 7 -4.48 -3.53 -5.73
C CYS A 7 -4.64 -3.73 -4.22
N ALA A 8 -5.76 -3.37 -3.61
CA ALA A 8 -5.92 -3.36 -2.14
C ALA A 8 -5.56 -4.71 -1.49
N ASN A 9 -5.93 -5.82 -2.13
CA ASN A 9 -5.66 -7.17 -1.64
C ASN A 9 -4.28 -7.70 -1.99
N THR A 10 -3.56 -7.05 -2.90
CA THR A 10 -2.20 -7.45 -3.31
C THR A 10 -1.12 -6.55 -2.74
N LEU A 11 -1.52 -5.40 -2.14
CA LEU A 11 -0.62 -4.41 -1.54
C LEU A 11 0.51 -5.06 -0.75
N PRO A 12 0.27 -5.98 0.22
CA PRO A 12 1.36 -6.46 1.03
C PRO A 12 2.47 -7.15 0.23
N ARG A 13 2.11 -7.88 -0.85
CA ARG A 13 3.08 -8.51 -1.75
C ARG A 13 3.79 -7.47 -2.63
N ASP A 14 3.04 -6.53 -3.17
CA ASP A 14 3.52 -5.63 -4.22
C ASP A 14 4.43 -4.52 -3.66
N ILE A 15 4.28 -4.12 -2.39
CA ILE A 15 5.17 -3.14 -1.73
C ILE A 15 6.31 -3.77 -0.90
N PHE A 16 6.36 -5.11 -0.81
CA PHE A 16 7.29 -5.84 0.05
C PHE A 16 8.77 -5.69 -0.35
N TRP A 17 9.06 -5.58 -1.65
CA TRP A 17 10.41 -5.74 -2.21
C TRP A 17 11.31 -4.50 -2.05
N GLY A 18 11.02 -3.67 -1.06
CA GLY A 18 11.79 -2.49 -0.70
C GLY A 18 11.38 -1.20 -1.43
N PRO A 19 11.97 -0.05 -1.04
CA PRO A 19 11.47 1.28 -1.42
C PRO A 19 11.43 1.51 -2.93
N LYS A 20 12.48 1.12 -3.67
CA LYS A 20 12.53 1.31 -5.13
C LYS A 20 11.43 0.54 -5.85
N HIS A 21 11.14 -0.68 -5.41
CA HIS A 21 10.09 -1.49 -6.00
C HIS A 21 8.71 -0.95 -5.66
N ALA A 22 8.48 -0.58 -4.40
CA ALA A 22 7.23 0.01 -3.94
C ALA A 22 6.92 1.32 -4.69
N ILE A 23 7.90 2.20 -4.85
CA ILE A 23 7.75 3.46 -5.62
C ILE A 23 7.39 3.15 -7.08
N ASN A 24 8.15 2.26 -7.73
CA ASN A 24 7.88 1.90 -9.12
C ASN A 24 6.47 1.28 -9.28
N PHE A 25 6.04 0.42 -8.35
CA PHE A 25 4.70 -0.13 -8.33
C PHE A 25 3.61 0.96 -8.22
N ILE A 26 3.82 1.94 -7.33
CA ILE A 26 2.90 3.06 -7.15
C ILE A 26 2.85 3.92 -8.42
N GLU A 27 4.01 4.26 -9.00
CA GLU A 27 4.12 5.18 -10.12
C GLU A 27 3.54 4.65 -11.43
N ILE A 28 3.44 3.33 -11.61
CA ILE A 28 2.79 2.73 -12.78
C ILE A 28 1.25 2.69 -12.69
N GLN A 29 0.67 3.00 -11.52
CA GLN A 29 -0.79 3.06 -11.38
C GLN A 29 -1.36 4.35 -12.01
N VAL A 30 -2.68 4.48 -12.03
CA VAL A 30 -3.32 5.67 -12.61
C VAL A 30 -3.02 6.87 -11.73
N LYS A 31 -2.26 7.83 -12.26
CA LYS A 31 -2.02 9.10 -11.59
C LYS A 31 -3.34 9.87 -11.56
N THR A 32 -3.77 10.26 -10.36
CA THR A 32 -4.96 11.06 -10.14
C THR A 32 -4.60 12.43 -9.59
N ASP A 33 -5.34 13.44 -10.04
CA ASP A 33 -5.29 14.79 -9.50
C ASP A 33 -6.01 14.83 -8.15
N PHE A 34 -5.50 15.70 -7.27
CA PHE A 34 -5.84 15.71 -5.84
C PHE A 34 -7.30 16.11 -5.57
N GLU A 35 -7.89 16.92 -6.45
CA GLU A 35 -9.18 17.59 -6.22
C GLU A 35 -10.39 16.74 -6.63
N ASP A 36 -10.26 15.87 -7.62
CA ASP A 36 -11.40 15.14 -8.22
C ASP A 36 -11.54 13.68 -7.73
N TRP A 37 -10.52 13.13 -7.08
CA TRP A 37 -10.38 11.68 -6.86
C TRP A 37 -9.88 11.29 -5.47
N TRP A 38 -10.05 12.15 -4.47
CA TRP A 38 -10.31 11.55 -3.15
C TRP A 38 -11.53 10.66 -3.36
N LEU A 39 -11.33 9.36 -3.18
CA LEU A 39 -12.42 8.41 -2.95
C LEU A 39 -13.46 9.17 -2.13
N ASP A 40 -14.74 9.04 -2.50
CA ASP A 40 -15.77 9.60 -1.65
C ASP A 40 -15.46 9.22 -0.20
N ASP A 41 -15.79 10.08 0.74
CA ASP A 41 -15.58 9.88 2.16
C ASP A 41 -16.35 8.66 2.73
N ILE A 42 -16.88 7.81 1.84
CA ILE A 42 -17.72 6.66 2.10
C ILE A 42 -16.86 5.39 2.21
N TRP A 43 -15.87 5.13 1.33
CA TRP A 43 -15.15 3.86 1.38
C TRP A 43 -13.75 3.79 0.70
N ALA A 44 -12.80 3.13 1.37
CA ALA A 44 -11.52 2.69 0.81
C ALA A 44 -11.18 1.26 1.27
N GLU A 45 -10.95 0.34 0.32
CA GLU A 45 -10.58 -1.06 0.61
C GLU A 45 -9.16 -1.20 1.17
N GLY A 46 -8.25 -0.34 0.72
CA GLY A 46 -6.85 -0.35 1.12
C GLY A 46 -6.06 0.80 0.52
N GLY A 47 -4.86 1.01 1.06
CA GLY A 47 -3.97 2.06 0.58
C GLY A 47 -2.58 1.98 1.20
N VAL A 48 -1.64 2.69 0.57
CA VAL A 48 -0.24 2.80 1.03
C VAL A 48 0.20 4.26 0.99
N ILE A 49 0.93 4.66 2.02
CA ILE A 49 1.68 5.92 2.09
C ILE A 49 3.16 5.57 2.24
N VAL A 50 3.98 6.15 1.36
CA VAL A 50 5.44 6.05 1.41
C VAL A 50 6.01 7.44 1.68
N ASP A 51 6.72 7.60 2.79
CA ASP A 51 7.53 8.79 3.09
C ASP A 51 9.01 8.35 3.08
N ILE A 52 9.71 8.68 1.99
CA ILE A 52 11.09 8.24 1.74
C ILE A 52 12.05 8.93 2.72
N GLU A 53 11.83 10.21 3.00
CA GLU A 53 12.68 11.02 3.87
C GLU A 53 12.63 10.51 5.32
N LYS A 54 11.42 10.19 5.80
CA LYS A 54 11.23 9.64 7.14
C LYS A 54 11.39 8.12 7.22
N LYS A 55 11.57 7.44 6.07
CA LYS A 55 11.60 5.98 5.94
C LYS A 55 10.35 5.32 6.54
N ILE A 56 9.19 5.90 6.26
CA ILE A 56 7.91 5.41 6.76
C ILE A 56 7.14 4.76 5.61
N LEU A 57 6.63 3.56 5.87
CA LEU A 57 5.68 2.85 5.04
C LEU A 57 4.43 2.59 5.89
N LEU A 58 3.33 3.26 5.56
CA LEU A 58 2.03 2.98 6.18
C LEU A 58 1.16 2.27 5.16
N MET A 59 0.51 1.20 5.59
CA MET A 59 -0.43 0.45 4.76
C MET A 59 -1.67 0.11 5.56
N TYR A 60 -2.82 0.13 4.90
CA TYR A 60 -4.08 -0.42 5.40
C TYR A 60 -4.72 -1.25 4.29
N GLY A 61 -5.43 -2.31 4.65
CA GLY A 61 -5.88 -3.35 3.71
C GLY A 61 -4.99 -4.60 3.76
N GLY A 62 -5.18 -5.51 2.81
CA GLY A 62 -4.55 -6.83 2.83
C GLY A 62 -5.10 -7.70 3.96
N GLU A 63 -6.39 -8.06 3.86
CA GLU A 63 -7.15 -8.80 4.89
C GLU A 63 -6.39 -10.02 5.42
N ASP A 64 -5.73 -10.78 4.54
CA ASP A 64 -4.92 -11.95 4.91
C ASP A 64 -3.84 -11.61 5.96
N ILE A 65 -3.09 -10.53 5.79
CA ILE A 65 -2.04 -10.11 6.75
C ILE A 65 -2.66 -9.53 8.02
N LEU A 66 -3.84 -8.92 7.94
CA LEU A 66 -4.50 -8.37 9.12
C LEU A 66 -4.95 -9.46 10.09
N PHE A 67 -5.46 -10.58 9.55
CA PHE A 67 -6.04 -11.67 10.36
C PHE A 67 -5.07 -12.85 10.60
N ASP A 68 -4.11 -13.12 9.71
CA ASP A 68 -3.09 -14.15 9.92
C ASP A 68 -1.90 -13.60 10.76
N ILE A 69 -1.98 -13.81 12.08
CA ILE A 69 -0.99 -13.32 13.04
C ILE A 69 0.43 -13.88 12.76
N PRO A 70 0.63 -15.20 12.54
CA PRO A 70 1.94 -15.74 12.13
C PRO A 70 2.50 -15.08 10.87
N LEU A 71 1.70 -14.95 9.81
CA LEU A 71 2.12 -14.34 8.56
C LEU A 71 2.52 -12.88 8.78
N ARG A 72 1.72 -12.11 9.53
CA ARG A 72 2.02 -10.71 9.87
C ARG A 72 3.35 -10.55 10.58
N LYS A 73 3.65 -11.44 11.54
CA LYS A 73 4.94 -11.39 12.27
C LYS A 73 6.12 -11.64 11.35
N ILE A 74 6.00 -12.62 10.45
CA ILE A 74 7.05 -12.92 9.47
C ILE A 74 7.22 -11.74 8.50
N TYR A 75 6.11 -11.21 7.99
CA TYR A 75 6.09 -10.07 7.08
C TYR A 75 6.84 -8.86 7.67
N LEU A 76 6.48 -8.46 8.90
CA LEU A 76 7.14 -7.34 9.59
C LEU A 76 8.62 -7.59 9.87
N LYS A 77 9.00 -8.84 10.19
CA LYS A 77 10.41 -9.21 10.41
C LYS A 77 11.25 -9.14 9.14
N LEU A 78 10.65 -9.35 7.97
CA LEU A 78 11.35 -9.29 6.69
C LEU A 78 11.43 -7.86 6.11
N LEU A 79 10.61 -6.94 6.63
CA LEU A 79 10.66 -5.51 6.28
C LEU A 79 11.68 -4.71 7.11
N SER A 80 12.15 -5.24 8.24
CA SER A 80 13.13 -4.62 9.15
C SER A 80 14.57 -4.96 8.79
#